data_AF-A0A2E0QZD5-F1
#
_entry.id   AF-A0A2E0QZD5-F1
#
_cell.length_a   1.000
_cell.length_b   1.000
_cell.length_c   1.000
_cell.angle_alpha   90.00
_cell.angle_beta   90.00
_cell.angle_gamma   90.00
#
_symmetry.space_group_name_H-M   'P 1'
#
loop_
_entity.id
_entity.type
_entity.pdbx_description
1 polymer ?
#
loop_
_entity_poly.entity_id
_entity_poly.type
_entity_poly.pdbx_seq_one_letter_code
_entity_poly.pdbx_strand_id
1 'polypeptide(L)'
;MVRLFALFHDSQRENDWIDPMHGARGAELAEELRGSQYDLSDEDFDLLHYACTWHTDERHHDDPTIGTCWDADRLDIGRAGSIPDPQYMSTEFGAEIAESGSIFPWLELAKPHIPDPVNPHLKWHSLRSVCDTSMFEE
;
A
#
# COMPACT_ATOMS: atom_id res chain seq x y z
N MET A 1 1.51 -9.44 2.79
CA MET A 1 1.94 -8.69 1.59
C MET A 1 1.17 -7.37 1.41
N VAL A 2 -0.09 -7.34 0.92
CA VAL A 2 -0.82 -6.09 0.54
C VAL A 2 -0.78 -4.94 1.56
N ARG A 3 -0.92 -5.23 2.85
CA ARG A 3 -0.83 -4.19 3.91
C ARG A 3 0.56 -3.55 4.03
N LEU A 4 1.62 -4.33 3.80
CA LEU A 4 3.00 -3.84 3.81
C LEU A 4 3.30 -3.04 2.55
N PHE A 5 2.78 -3.47 1.40
CA PHE A 5 2.85 -2.67 0.17
C PHE A 5 2.21 -1.29 0.38
N ALA A 6 0.99 -1.24 0.94
CA ALA A 6 0.33 0.02 1.27
C ALA A 6 1.13 0.91 2.24
N LEU A 7 1.91 0.30 3.14
CA LEU A 7 2.78 1.03 4.07
C LEU A 7 4.03 1.60 3.39
N PHE A 8 4.61 0.90 2.41
CA PHE A 8 5.96 1.19 1.93
C PHE A 8 6.05 1.84 0.55
N HIS A 9 5.20 1.49 -0.43
CA HIS A 9 5.37 1.87 -1.84
C HIS A 9 5.54 3.38 -2.06
N ASP A 10 4.73 4.19 -1.38
CA ASP A 10 4.76 5.66 -1.46
C ASP A 10 5.50 6.33 -0.28
N SER A 11 6.08 5.55 0.64
CA SER A 11 6.59 6.06 1.94
C SER A 11 7.89 6.85 1.85
N GLN A 12 8.63 6.70 0.76
CA GLN A 12 9.94 7.32 0.53
C GLN A 12 9.90 8.31 -0.64
N ARG A 13 8.81 9.08 -0.72
CA ARG A 13 8.71 10.24 -1.60
C ARG A 13 9.60 11.38 -1.09
N GLU A 14 10.40 11.94 -1.97
CA GLU A 14 11.15 13.18 -1.75
C GLU A 14 10.32 14.41 -2.15
N ASN A 15 9.30 14.22 -3.00
CA ASN A 15 8.37 15.27 -3.40
C ASN A 15 7.02 14.71 -3.88
N ASP A 16 6.02 15.59 -4.00
CA ASP A 16 4.66 15.21 -4.43
C ASP A 16 4.47 15.19 -5.96
N TRP A 17 5.51 15.54 -6.73
CA TRP A 17 5.47 15.66 -8.18
C TRP A 17 6.11 14.43 -8.86
N ILE A 18 7.23 14.66 -9.53
CA ILE A 18 7.97 13.63 -10.26
C ILE A 18 9.03 13.10 -9.32
N ASP A 19 8.87 11.85 -8.93
CA ASP A 19 9.82 11.18 -8.08
C ASP A 19 10.01 9.71 -8.51
N PRO A 20 10.68 9.42 -9.63
CA PRO A 20 10.65 8.08 -10.22
C PRO A 20 11.23 6.98 -9.33
N MET A 21 12.02 7.33 -8.32
CA MET A 21 12.71 6.36 -7.46
C MET A 21 12.01 6.09 -6.12
N HIS A 22 10.85 6.70 -5.85
CA HIS A 22 10.15 6.52 -4.56
C HIS A 22 9.81 5.06 -4.25
N GLY A 23 9.33 4.31 -5.25
CA GLY A 23 9.01 2.90 -5.09
C GLY A 23 10.23 2.05 -4.71
N ALA A 24 11.36 2.26 -5.39
CA ALA A 24 12.62 1.59 -5.10
C ALA A 24 13.13 1.92 -3.68
N ARG A 25 13.12 3.20 -3.28
CA ARG A 25 13.48 3.59 -1.90
C ARG A 25 12.51 3.01 -0.88
N GLY A 26 11.22 2.90 -1.21
CA GLY A 26 10.22 2.24 -0.37
C GLY A 26 10.50 0.74 -0.19
N ALA A 27 10.98 0.07 -1.23
CA ALA A 27 11.40 -1.33 -1.18
C ALA A 27 12.67 -1.52 -0.32
N GLU A 28 13.65 -0.63 -0.46
CA GLU A 28 14.86 -0.60 0.41
C GLU A 28 14.47 -0.41 1.88
N LEU A 29 13.58 0.53 2.20
CA LEU A 29 13.09 0.70 3.57
C LEU A 29 12.37 -0.56 4.09
N ALA A 30 11.61 -1.23 3.23
CA ALA A 30 10.98 -2.50 3.60
C ALA A 30 12.04 -3.55 3.96
N GLU A 31 13.13 -3.66 3.19
CA GLU A 31 14.27 -4.54 3.48
C GLU A 31 14.90 -4.24 4.84
N GLU A 32 15.22 -2.97 5.09
CA GLU A 32 15.88 -2.52 6.33
C GLU A 32 15.06 -2.87 7.59
N LEU A 33 13.73 -2.80 7.49
CA LEU A 33 12.83 -3.05 8.61
C LEU A 33 12.41 -4.52 8.75
N ARG A 34 12.72 -5.37 7.75
CA ARG A 34 12.39 -6.80 7.77
C ARG A 34 13.15 -7.53 8.87
N GLY A 35 12.48 -8.45 9.56
CA GLY A 35 13.02 -9.22 10.68
C GLY A 35 13.12 -8.45 11.99
N SER A 36 12.95 -7.12 11.99
CA SER A 36 12.96 -6.30 13.20
C SER A 36 11.60 -5.70 13.54
N GLN A 37 10.89 -5.12 12.55
CA GLN A 37 9.57 -4.51 12.74
C GLN A 37 8.43 -5.42 12.26
N TYR A 38 8.71 -6.27 11.28
CA TYR A 38 7.79 -7.25 10.75
C TYR A 38 8.54 -8.47 10.24
N ASP A 39 7.83 -9.58 10.11
CA ASP A 39 8.39 -10.83 9.58
C ASP A 39 7.64 -11.24 8.31
N LEU A 40 8.39 -11.80 7.36
CA LEU A 40 7.90 -12.21 6.05
C LEU A 40 8.83 -13.30 5.52
N SER A 41 8.30 -14.32 4.83
CA SER A 41 9.15 -15.31 4.14
C SER A 41 9.96 -14.64 3.02
N ASP A 42 11.04 -15.29 2.57
CA ASP A 42 11.83 -14.78 1.46
C ASP A 42 10.99 -14.63 0.19
N GLU A 43 10.15 -15.64 -0.11
CA GLU A 43 9.24 -15.64 -1.25
C GLU A 43 8.24 -14.47 -1.21
N ASP A 44 7.60 -14.22 -0.07
CA ASP A 44 6.65 -13.11 0.08
C ASP A 44 7.37 -11.75 0.06
N PHE A 45 8.63 -11.71 0.50
CA PHE A 45 9.43 -10.49 0.50
C PHE A 45 9.88 -10.11 -0.91
N ASP A 46 10.28 -11.08 -1.72
CA ASP A 46 10.61 -10.84 -3.12
C ASP A 46 9.40 -10.23 -3.86
N LEU A 47 8.18 -10.72 -3.58
CA LEU A 47 6.94 -10.14 -4.11
C LEU A 47 6.70 -8.71 -3.61
N LEU A 48 6.87 -8.46 -2.31
CA LEU A 48 6.71 -7.11 -1.73
C LEU A 48 7.72 -6.13 -2.32
N HIS A 49 8.98 -6.52 -2.37
CA HIS A 49 10.08 -5.70 -2.88
C HIS A 49 9.85 -5.37 -4.36
N TYR A 50 9.48 -6.37 -5.19
CA TYR A 50 9.14 -6.14 -6.59
C TYR A 50 7.93 -5.21 -6.73
N ALA A 51 6.84 -5.49 -6.00
CA ALA A 51 5.63 -4.68 -6.06
C ALA A 51 5.91 -3.22 -5.73
N CYS A 52 6.67 -2.95 -4.66
CA CYS A 52 7.09 -1.59 -4.29
C CYS A 52 8.02 -0.96 -5.32
N THR A 53 9.00 -1.70 -5.85
CA THR A 53 9.99 -1.11 -6.78
C THR A 53 9.34 -0.59 -8.07
N TRP A 54 8.36 -1.34 -8.60
CA TRP A 54 7.90 -1.15 -9.98
C TRP A 54 6.48 -0.60 -10.12
N HIS A 55 5.79 -0.24 -9.02
CA HIS A 55 4.36 0.14 -9.08
C HIS A 55 4.03 1.33 -10.01
N THR A 56 4.98 2.23 -10.26
CA THR A 56 4.80 3.35 -11.21
C THR A 56 5.34 3.10 -12.61
N ASP A 57 6.29 2.19 -12.75
CA ASP A 57 7.07 2.01 -13.98
C ASP A 57 6.47 0.91 -14.86
N GLU A 58 5.87 -0.10 -14.24
CA GLU A 58 5.19 -1.19 -14.92
C GLU A 58 3.67 -1.03 -14.90
N ARG A 59 3.01 -1.55 -15.94
CA ARG A 59 1.55 -1.40 -16.12
C ARG A 59 0.77 -2.59 -15.60
N HIS A 60 1.23 -3.81 -15.85
CA HIS A 60 0.50 -5.04 -15.54
C HIS A 60 1.45 -6.10 -15.04
N HIS A 61 0.95 -6.99 -14.20
CA HIS A 61 1.73 -8.13 -13.72
C HIS A 61 0.83 -9.38 -13.62
N ASP A 62 1.36 -10.53 -14.03
CA ASP A 62 0.61 -11.80 -14.06
C ASP A 62 0.48 -12.44 -12.67
N ASP A 63 1.42 -12.17 -11.76
CA ASP A 63 1.27 -12.58 -10.35
C ASP A 63 0.10 -11.83 -9.70
N PRO A 64 -0.93 -12.54 -9.19
CA PRO A 64 -2.14 -11.91 -8.68
C PRO A 64 -1.88 -11.09 -7.40
N THR A 65 -0.83 -11.38 -6.64
CA THR A 65 -0.48 -10.64 -5.42
C THR A 65 0.08 -9.28 -5.79
N ILE A 66 1.03 -9.23 -6.74
CA ILE A 66 1.59 -7.97 -7.27
C ILE A 66 0.50 -7.18 -8.00
N GLY A 67 -0.26 -7.83 -8.88
CA GLY A 67 -1.36 -7.21 -9.62
C GLY A 67 -2.39 -6.58 -8.70
N THR A 68 -2.78 -7.27 -7.61
CA THR A 68 -3.71 -6.72 -6.61
C THR A 68 -3.15 -5.48 -5.90
N CYS A 69 -1.85 -5.47 -5.58
CA CYS A 69 -1.22 -4.30 -4.97
C CYS A 69 -1.26 -3.08 -5.89
N TRP A 70 -0.92 -3.27 -7.16
CA TRP A 70 -0.93 -2.18 -8.13
C TRP A 70 -2.34 -1.69 -8.47
N ASP A 71 -3.30 -2.61 -8.56
CA ASP A 71 -4.71 -2.23 -8.74
C ASP A 71 -5.20 -1.40 -7.55
N ALA A 72 -4.85 -1.78 -6.32
CA ALA A 72 -5.20 -1.02 -5.12
C ALA A 72 -4.61 0.40 -5.11
N ASP A 73 -3.33 0.57 -5.48
CA ASP A 73 -2.69 1.89 -5.60
C ASP A 73 -3.38 2.76 -6.66
N ARG A 74 -3.63 2.19 -7.84
CA ARG A 74 -4.26 2.90 -8.97
C ARG A 74 -5.71 3.26 -8.70
N LEU A 75 -6.47 2.39 -8.02
CA LEU A 75 -7.84 2.68 -7.60
C LEU A 75 -7.90 3.83 -6.57
N ASP A 76 -6.81 4.04 -5.83
CA ASP A 76 -6.70 5.12 -4.84
C ASP A 76 -6.21 6.45 -5.43
N ILE A 77 -5.88 6.51 -6.73
CA ILE A 77 -5.38 7.73 -7.41
C ILE A 77 -6.37 8.90 -7.40
N GLY A 78 -7.64 8.64 -7.07
CA GLY A 78 -8.67 9.64 -6.80
C GLY A 78 -8.22 10.68 -5.76
N ARG A 79 -7.37 10.30 -4.80
CA ARG A 79 -6.77 11.23 -3.81
C ARG A 79 -5.96 12.35 -4.45
N ALA A 80 -5.39 12.10 -5.63
CA ALA A 80 -4.59 13.03 -6.42
C ALA A 80 -5.41 13.75 -7.52
N GLY A 81 -6.74 13.64 -7.50
CA GLY A 81 -7.63 14.30 -8.46
C GLY A 81 -7.70 13.65 -9.84
N SER A 82 -7.23 12.40 -9.97
CA SER A 82 -7.30 11.61 -11.20
C SER A 82 -8.39 10.54 -11.12
N ILE A 83 -8.96 10.14 -12.26
CA ILE A 83 -9.94 9.06 -12.33
C ILE A 83 -9.17 7.76 -12.67
N PRO A 84 -9.35 6.67 -11.90
CA PRO A 84 -8.78 5.37 -12.25
C PRO A 84 -9.22 4.94 -13.65
N ASP A 85 -8.27 4.41 -14.43
CA ASP A 85 -8.55 3.95 -15.79
C ASP A 85 -8.42 2.41 -15.86
N PRO A 86 -9.50 1.69 -16.22
CA PRO A 86 -9.55 0.22 -16.25
C PRO A 86 -8.43 -0.42 -17.08
N GLN A 87 -7.91 0.27 -18.10
CA GLN A 87 -6.86 -0.29 -18.96
C GLN A 87 -5.52 -0.51 -18.22
N TYR A 88 -5.34 0.13 -17.06
CA TYR A 88 -4.15 -0.02 -16.22
C TYR A 88 -4.37 -1.00 -15.06
N MET A 89 -5.51 -1.70 -15.00
CA MET A 89 -5.74 -2.71 -13.97
C MET A 89 -5.17 -4.05 -14.43
N SER A 90 -4.44 -4.74 -13.56
CA SER A 90 -3.87 -6.07 -13.76
C SER A 90 -4.92 -7.15 -13.63
N THR A 91 -5.97 -6.91 -12.83
CA THR A 91 -7.05 -7.87 -12.61
C THR A 91 -8.35 -7.40 -13.26
N GLU A 92 -9.16 -8.37 -13.73
CA GLU A 92 -10.51 -8.09 -14.22
C GLU A 92 -11.39 -7.42 -13.16
N PHE A 93 -11.25 -7.84 -11.90
CA PHE A 93 -11.99 -7.26 -10.79
C PHE A 93 -11.57 -5.80 -10.49
N GLY A 94 -10.27 -5.50 -10.56
CA GLY A 94 -9.77 -4.13 -10.46
C GLY A 94 -10.30 -3.25 -11.59
N ALA A 95 -10.35 -3.78 -12.82
CA ALA A 95 -10.92 -3.08 -13.97
C ALA A 95 -12.43 -2.78 -13.77
N GLU A 96 -13.20 -3.75 -13.27
CA GLU A 96 -14.64 -3.57 -12.96
C GLU A 96 -14.86 -2.44 -11.93
N ILE A 97 -14.04 -2.39 -10.88
CA ILE A 97 -14.12 -1.32 -9.86
C ILE A 97 -13.77 0.04 -10.48
N ALA A 98 -12.73 0.09 -11.32
CA ALA A 98 -12.32 1.31 -12.02
C ALA A 98 -13.44 1.81 -12.96
N GLU A 99 -14.10 0.91 -13.70
CA GLU A 99 -15.24 1.22 -14.57
C GLU A 99 -16.43 1.78 -13.78
N SER A 100 -16.69 1.24 -12.59
CA SER A 100 -17.74 1.75 -11.72
C SER A 100 -17.40 3.11 -11.10
N GLY A 101 -16.12 3.51 -11.05
CA GLY A 101 -15.67 4.75 -10.43
C GLY A 101 -15.88 4.84 -8.91
N SER A 102 -16.25 3.74 -8.26
CA SER A 102 -16.47 3.68 -6.81
C SER A 102 -16.46 2.25 -6.29
N ILE A 103 -15.91 2.04 -5.10
CA ILE A 103 -15.93 0.74 -4.41
C ILE A 103 -17.30 0.41 -3.76
N PHE A 104 -18.22 1.38 -3.66
CA PHE A 104 -19.49 1.19 -2.93
C PHE A 104 -20.29 -0.07 -3.31
N PRO A 105 -20.39 -0.48 -4.59
CA PRO A 105 -21.10 -1.72 -4.95
C PRO A 105 -20.50 -2.99 -4.32
N TRP A 106 -19.20 -2.99 -4.02
CA TRP A 106 -18.48 -4.14 -3.47
C TRP A 106 -18.12 -3.99 -1.98
N LEU A 107 -18.61 -2.95 -1.31
CA LEU A 107 -18.24 -2.68 0.09
C LEU A 107 -18.58 -3.87 1.01
N GLU A 108 -19.68 -4.58 0.75
CA GLU A 108 -20.05 -5.78 1.51
C GLU A 108 -19.00 -6.91 1.42
N LEU A 109 -18.27 -7.00 0.30
CA LEU A 109 -17.18 -7.97 0.14
C LEU A 109 -15.96 -7.61 0.99
N ALA A 110 -15.71 -6.31 1.21
CA ALA A 110 -14.59 -5.83 2.00
C ALA A 110 -14.86 -5.89 3.52
N LYS A 111 -16.13 -5.74 3.96
CA LYS A 111 -16.51 -5.67 5.39
C LYS A 111 -15.92 -6.78 6.27
N PRO A 112 -15.88 -8.07 5.88
CA PRO A 112 -15.28 -9.11 6.71
C PRO A 112 -13.77 -8.94 6.94
N HIS A 113 -13.10 -8.13 6.12
CA HIS A 113 -11.65 -7.94 6.12
C HIS A 113 -11.20 -6.58 6.68
N ILE A 114 -12.14 -5.64 6.83
CA ILE A 114 -11.92 -4.36 7.49
C ILE A 114 -12.04 -4.61 9.01
N PRO A 115 -10.98 -4.39 9.80
CA PRO A 115 -11.06 -4.56 11.25
C PRO A 115 -12.15 -3.66 11.83
N ASP A 116 -12.88 -4.16 12.82
CA ASP A 116 -13.74 -3.31 13.63
C ASP A 116 -12.89 -2.16 14.19
N PRO A 117 -13.29 -0.87 14.02
CA PRO A 117 -12.54 0.26 14.56
C PRO A 117 -12.33 0.18 16.09
N VAL A 118 -13.09 -0.66 16.80
CA VAL A 118 -12.95 -0.92 18.24
C VAL A 118 -11.97 -2.07 18.55
N ASN A 119 -11.61 -2.91 17.57
CA ASN A 119 -10.72 -4.06 17.76
C ASN A 119 -9.81 -4.33 16.55
N PRO A 120 -8.73 -3.54 16.37
CA PRO A 120 -7.82 -3.74 15.26
C PRO A 120 -7.06 -5.06 15.40
N HIS A 121 -7.22 -5.95 14.41
CA HIS A 121 -6.49 -7.24 14.32
C HIS A 121 -4.96 -7.10 14.18
N LEU A 122 -4.43 -5.89 14.03
CA LEU A 122 -3.01 -5.62 14.17
C LEU A 122 -2.68 -5.28 15.63
N LYS A 123 -2.11 -6.23 16.36
CA LYS A 123 -1.29 -5.92 17.53
C LYS A 123 0.02 -5.31 17.04
N TRP A 124 0.03 -3.99 16.87
CA TRP A 124 1.27 -3.23 16.72
C TRP A 124 2.11 -3.47 17.98
N HIS A 125 3.25 -4.15 17.86
CA HIS A 125 4.19 -4.27 18.96
C HIS A 125 4.79 -2.87 19.19
N SER A 126 4.16 -2.10 20.08
CA SER A 126 4.73 -0.93 20.77
C SER A 126 5.66 -0.07 19.90
N LEU A 127 5.09 0.75 19.01
CA LEU A 127 5.68 2.06 18.78
C LEU A 127 5.62 2.77 20.13
N ARG A 128 6.75 2.82 20.85
CA ARG A 128 6.86 3.64 22.05
C ARG A 128 6.49 5.06 21.64
N SER A 129 5.45 5.60 22.25
CA SER A 129 5.07 6.99 22.16
C SER A 129 6.30 7.87 22.36
N VAL A 130 6.80 8.48 21.28
CA VAL A 130 7.70 9.63 21.36
C VAL A 130 6.80 10.87 21.34
N CYS A 131 6.04 11.04 22.42
CA CYS A 131 5.40 12.30 22.76
C CYS A 131 5.61 12.48 24.26
N ASP A 132 6.83 12.84 24.62
CA ASP A 132 7.12 13.47 25.90
C ASP A 132 6.92 14.97 25.71
N THR A 133 5.67 15.43 25.83
CA THR A 133 5.37 16.86 25.97
C THR A 133 5.48 17.24 27.44
N SER A 134 6.72 17.35 27.92
CA SER A 134 7.03 18.06 29.16
C SER A 134 8.01 19.20 28.87
N MET A 135 7.54 20.23 28.18
CA MET A 135 8.13 21.56 28.23
C MET A 135 7.09 22.55 27.69
N PHE A 136 6.96 23.69 28.37
CA PHE A 136 5.96 24.76 28.22
C PHE A 136 4.77 24.73 29.20
N GLU A 137 5.09 24.84 30.50
CA GLU A 137 4.34 25.70 31.41
C GLU A 137 5.35 26.57 32.18
N GLU A 138 5.41 27.85 31.82
CA GLU A 138 5.46 29.04 32.70
C GLU A 138 5.19 30.30 31.87
#